data_AF-A0A172ZMV7-F1
#
_entry.id   AF-A0A172ZMV7-F1
#
_cell.length_a   1.000
_cell.length_b   1.000
_cell.length_c   1.000
_cell.angle_alpha   90.00
_cell.angle_beta   90.00
_cell.angle_gamma   90.00
#
_symmetry.space_group_name_H-M   'P 1'
#
loop_
_entity.id
_entity.type
_entity.pdbx_description
1 polymer ?
#
loop_
_entity_poly.entity_id
_entity_poly.type
_entity_poly.pdbx_seq_one_letter_code
_entity_poly.pdbx_strand_id
1 'polypeptide(L)'
;MRKIFVFLILVVLLTGCGANNREKAIGHLLSSQKKSEEISIIVFSKKSLEESFIRDLQTNVDYINNHIRIEDPIVNVSLINIKDDQTYNYEKIFGLQRDPQIILFQNNDVLLEPDKPEDIRQYFEKQK
;
A
#
# COMPACT_ATOMS: atom_id res chain seq x y z
N MET A 1 -52.54 13.53 17.66
CA MET A 1 -51.36 13.75 16.80
C MET A 1 -50.09 13.48 17.59
N ARG A 2 -49.01 13.05 16.91
CA ARG A 2 -47.65 12.75 17.41
C ARG A 2 -47.43 11.34 17.99
N LYS A 3 -47.51 10.35 17.11
CA LYS A 3 -46.57 9.22 17.10
C LYS A 3 -45.47 9.58 16.08
N ILE A 4 -44.27 9.02 16.23
CA ILE A 4 -43.01 9.27 15.49
C ILE A 4 -42.05 10.16 16.28
N PHE A 5 -41.19 9.54 17.09
CA PHE A 5 -39.86 10.06 17.46
C PHE A 5 -39.03 8.94 18.14
N VAL A 6 -38.84 7.77 17.51
CA VAL A 6 -37.94 6.73 18.04
C VAL A 6 -37.20 5.96 16.93
N PHE A 7 -36.81 6.59 15.81
CA PHE A 7 -36.16 5.82 14.72
C PHE A 7 -35.02 6.56 14.01
N LEU A 8 -34.13 7.22 14.76
CA LEU A 8 -33.04 7.98 14.14
C LEU A 8 -31.72 7.96 14.93
N ILE A 9 -31.40 6.85 15.62
CA ILE A 9 -30.11 6.69 16.32
C ILE A 9 -29.34 5.43 15.88
N LEU A 10 -29.90 4.56 15.03
CA LEU A 10 -29.26 3.29 14.67
C LEU A 10 -28.46 3.29 13.35
N VAL A 11 -28.28 4.43 12.68
CA VAL A 11 -27.61 4.49 11.35
C VAL A 11 -26.18 5.04 11.41
N VAL A 12 -25.71 5.54 12.56
CA VAL A 12 -24.36 6.16 12.67
C VAL A 12 -23.25 5.17 13.05
N LEU A 13 -23.57 3.91 13.35
CA LEU A 13 -22.58 2.91 13.79
C LEU A 13 -21.84 2.16 12.67
N LEU A 14 -22.20 2.36 11.39
CA LEU A 14 -21.62 1.58 10.28
C LEU A 14 -20.45 2.25 9.54
N THR A 15 -20.11 3.51 9.83
CA THR A 15 -18.98 4.18 9.15
C THR A 15 -17.66 4.14 9.91
N GLY A 16 -17.64 3.64 11.17
CA GLY A 16 -16.46 3.67 12.04
C GLY A 16 -15.53 2.44 12.01
N CYS A 17 -15.93 1.33 11.38
CA CYS A 17 -15.11 0.09 11.42
C CYS A 17 -14.01 0.02 10.35
N GLY A 18 -14.15 0.75 9.23
CA GLY A 18 -13.24 0.64 8.10
C GLY A 18 -11.91 1.39 8.30
N ALA A 19 -11.98 2.63 8.76
CA ALA A 19 -10.83 3.52 8.87
C ALA A 19 -9.77 3.01 9.87
N ASN A 20 -10.22 2.57 11.06
CA ASN A 20 -9.33 2.03 12.09
C ASN A 20 -8.60 0.76 11.63
N ASN A 21 -9.23 -0.06 10.78
CA ASN A 21 -8.60 -1.27 10.26
C ASN A 21 -7.58 -0.96 9.15
N ARG A 22 -7.83 0.04 8.31
CA ARG A 22 -6.89 0.47 7.28
C ARG A 22 -5.63 1.06 7.89
N GLU A 23 -5.77 1.96 8.86
CA GLU A 23 -4.63 2.60 9.54
C GLU A 23 -3.76 1.57 10.26
N LYS A 24 -4.37 0.61 10.97
CA LYS A 24 -3.66 -0.49 11.62
C LYS A 24 -2.94 -1.40 10.61
N ALA A 25 -3.57 -1.71 9.48
CA ALA A 25 -2.94 -2.53 8.44
C ALA A 25 -1.75 -1.80 7.81
N ILE A 26 -1.87 -0.51 7.53
CA ILE A 26 -0.74 0.30 7.05
C ILE A 26 0.37 0.34 8.11
N GLY A 27 0.04 0.61 9.38
CA GLY A 27 1.02 0.62 10.46
C GLY A 27 1.73 -0.73 10.64
N HIS A 28 1.04 -1.84 10.40
CA HIS A 28 1.64 -3.17 10.37
C HIS A 28 2.59 -3.38 9.19
N LEU A 29 2.16 -3.02 7.97
CA LEU A 29 2.97 -3.16 6.75
C LEU A 29 4.22 -2.28 6.78
N LEU A 30 4.13 -1.13 7.43
CA LEU A 30 5.20 -0.13 7.52
C LEU A 30 5.97 -0.22 8.84
N SER A 31 5.80 -1.27 9.64
CA SER A 31 6.42 -1.36 10.97
C SER A 31 7.94 -1.38 10.95
N SER A 32 8.56 -1.68 9.81
CA SER A 32 10.02 -1.64 9.62
C SER A 32 10.54 -0.25 9.23
N GLN A 33 9.66 0.70 8.86
CA GLN A 33 10.06 2.08 8.58
C GLN A 33 10.60 2.73 9.85
N LYS A 34 11.72 3.44 9.72
CA LYS A 34 12.28 4.21 10.83
C LYS A 34 11.68 5.60 10.89
N LYS A 35 11.29 6.14 9.75
CA LYS A 35 10.69 7.47 9.63
C LYS A 35 9.53 7.47 8.66
N SER A 36 8.51 8.28 8.92
CA SER A 36 7.29 8.31 8.12
C SER A 36 7.52 8.81 6.70
N GLU A 37 8.52 9.66 6.47
CA GLU A 37 8.86 10.19 5.16
C GLU A 37 9.55 9.17 4.24
N GLU A 38 9.96 8.02 4.78
CA GLU A 38 10.55 6.93 4.00
C GLU A 38 9.49 6.33 3.06
N ILE A 39 9.89 6.08 1.81
CA ILE A 39 9.03 5.42 0.84
C ILE A 39 9.12 3.91 1.03
N SER A 40 7.98 3.24 1.03
CA SER A 40 7.91 1.77 1.04
C SER A 40 7.10 1.24 -0.11
N ILE A 41 7.62 0.23 -0.78
CA ILE A 41 6.93 -0.49 -1.84
C ILE A 41 6.41 -1.79 -1.26
N ILE A 42 5.09 -1.97 -1.26
CA ILE A 42 4.46 -3.22 -0.88
C ILE A 42 3.86 -3.86 -2.12
N VAL A 43 4.24 -5.10 -2.40
CA VAL A 43 3.69 -5.90 -3.50
C VAL A 43 2.81 -6.98 -2.91
N PHE A 44 1.51 -6.93 -3.19
CA PHE A 44 0.56 -7.96 -2.80
C PHE A 44 0.41 -8.98 -3.93
N SER A 45 0.43 -10.26 -3.58
CA SER A 45 0.24 -11.36 -4.52
C SER A 45 -0.52 -12.54 -3.91
N LYS A 46 -1.24 -13.31 -4.74
CA LYS A 46 -1.93 -14.56 -4.34
C LYS A 46 -1.09 -15.82 -4.58
N LYS A 47 0.07 -15.66 -5.22
CA LYS A 47 0.99 -16.72 -5.63
C LYS A 47 2.44 -16.23 -5.55
N SER A 48 3.39 -17.13 -5.68
CA SER A 48 4.78 -16.73 -5.85
C SER A 48 4.94 -15.81 -7.06
N LEU A 49 5.68 -14.73 -6.87
CA LEU A 49 6.01 -13.79 -7.93
C LEU A 49 7.01 -14.43 -8.90
N GLU A 50 6.89 -14.08 -10.18
CA GLU A 50 7.86 -14.50 -11.18
C GLU A 50 9.20 -13.80 -10.94
N GLU A 51 10.32 -14.51 -11.15
CA GLU A 51 11.66 -13.95 -11.00
C GLU A 51 11.91 -12.75 -11.91
N SER A 52 11.30 -12.75 -13.10
CA SER A 52 11.32 -11.63 -14.04
C SER A 52 10.72 -10.37 -13.40
N PHE A 53 9.54 -10.49 -12.80
CA PHE A 53 8.87 -9.39 -12.11
C PHE A 53 9.72 -8.84 -10.96
N ILE A 54 10.28 -9.73 -10.13
CA ILE A 54 11.14 -9.33 -8.99
C ILE A 54 12.37 -8.58 -9.49
N ARG A 55 13.05 -9.11 -10.51
CA ARG A 55 14.22 -8.48 -11.12
C ARG A 55 13.89 -7.12 -11.73
N ASP A 56 12.76 -7.00 -12.41
CA ASP A 56 12.32 -5.73 -12.99
C ASP A 56 12.02 -4.70 -11.90
N LEU A 57 11.40 -5.11 -10.78
CA LEU A 57 11.19 -4.24 -9.63
C LEU A 57 12.50 -3.77 -9.01
N GLN A 58 13.44 -4.69 -8.75
CA GLN A 58 14.75 -4.35 -8.21
C GLN A 58 15.52 -3.40 -9.12
N THR A 59 15.55 -3.67 -10.43
CA THR A 59 16.24 -2.83 -11.41
C THR A 59 15.71 -1.39 -11.40
N ASN A 60 14.38 -1.22 -11.29
CA ASN A 60 13.77 0.11 -11.23
C ASN A 60 14.06 0.81 -9.90
N VAL A 61 13.99 0.10 -8.77
CA VAL A 61 14.34 0.66 -7.44
C VAL A 61 15.81 1.07 -7.39
N ASP A 62 16.72 0.24 -7.89
CA ASP A 62 18.15 0.54 -7.95
C ASP A 62 18.42 1.76 -8.82
N TYR A 63 17.73 1.88 -9.97
CA TYR A 63 17.86 3.06 -10.81
C TYR A 63 17.44 4.34 -10.06
N ILE A 64 16.25 4.30 -9.42
CA ILE A 64 15.73 5.43 -8.65
C ILE A 64 16.72 5.84 -7.55
N ASN A 65 17.18 4.88 -6.75
CA ASN A 65 18.07 5.15 -5.62
C ASN A 65 19.45 5.68 -6.06
N ASN A 66 19.96 5.25 -7.21
CA ASN A 66 21.29 5.66 -7.67
C ASN A 66 21.30 6.94 -8.51
N HIS A 67 20.15 7.36 -9.08
CA HIS A 67 20.12 8.47 -10.06
C HIS A 67 19.10 9.58 -9.76
N ILE A 68 18.09 9.30 -8.94
CA ILE A 68 16.99 10.24 -8.67
C ILE A 68 16.93 10.57 -7.18
N ARG A 69 16.81 9.55 -6.31
CA ARG A 69 16.66 9.66 -4.85
C ARG A 69 17.92 9.24 -4.12
N ILE A 70 19.04 9.94 -4.40
CA ILE A 70 20.36 9.62 -3.85
C ILE A 70 20.41 9.92 -2.34
N GLU A 71 19.82 11.03 -1.92
CA GLU A 71 19.85 11.49 -0.52
C GLU A 71 18.74 10.86 0.33
N ASP A 72 17.65 10.41 -0.30
CA ASP A 72 16.45 9.86 0.34
C ASP A 72 15.94 8.55 -0.32
N PRO A 73 16.79 7.50 -0.39
CA PRO A 73 16.51 6.29 -1.14
C PRO A 73 15.30 5.52 -0.63
N ILE A 74 14.69 4.75 -1.52
CA ILE A 74 13.68 3.73 -1.19
C ILE A 74 14.40 2.56 -0.52
N VAL A 75 14.19 2.38 0.78
CA VAL A 75 14.88 1.36 1.60
C VAL A 75 14.02 0.15 1.92
N ASN A 76 12.71 0.22 1.67
CA ASN A 76 11.75 -0.79 2.10
C ASN A 76 10.96 -1.32 0.90
N VAL A 77 11.20 -2.59 0.56
CA VAL A 77 10.43 -3.34 -0.44
C VAL A 77 9.97 -4.65 0.19
N SER A 78 8.66 -4.82 0.30
CA SER A 78 8.04 -6.00 0.92
C SER A 78 7.16 -6.72 -0.08
N LEU A 79 7.31 -8.05 -0.13
CA LEU A 79 6.52 -8.93 -0.99
C LEU A 79 5.59 -9.74 -0.08
N ILE A 80 4.29 -9.46 -0.16
CA ILE A 80 3.26 -10.05 0.71
C ILE A 80 2.45 -11.06 -0.10
N ASN A 81 2.55 -12.33 0.27
CA ASN A 81 1.58 -13.32 -0.18
C ASN A 81 0.34 -13.24 0.71
N ILE A 82 -0.77 -12.74 0.17
CA ILE A 82 -2.01 -12.51 0.93
C ILE A 82 -2.73 -13.80 1.35
N LYS A 83 -2.30 -14.96 0.83
CA LYS A 83 -2.77 -16.26 1.34
C LYS A 83 -2.02 -16.70 2.58
N ASP A 84 -0.76 -16.29 2.70
CA ASP A 84 0.14 -16.68 3.78
C ASP A 84 0.05 -15.70 4.96
N ASP A 85 0.03 -14.40 4.67
CA ASP A 85 -0.21 -13.36 5.68
C ASP A 85 -1.71 -13.01 5.75
N GLN A 86 -2.37 -13.58 6.76
CA GLN A 86 -3.79 -13.36 7.05
C GLN A 86 -4.02 -12.42 8.24
N THR A 87 -3.01 -11.66 8.65
CA THR A 87 -3.11 -10.72 9.78
C THR A 87 -4.22 -9.69 9.55
N TYR A 88 -4.37 -9.24 8.30
CA TYR A 88 -5.43 -8.34 7.86
C TYR A 88 -6.04 -8.82 6.53
N ASN A 89 -7.30 -8.44 6.26
CA ASN A 89 -7.90 -8.65 4.95
C ASN A 89 -7.46 -7.55 3.97
N TYR A 90 -6.24 -7.69 3.43
CA TYR A 90 -5.63 -6.72 2.52
C TYR A 90 -6.45 -6.51 1.25
N GLU A 91 -7.08 -7.57 0.71
CA GLU A 91 -7.96 -7.47 -0.47
C GLU A 91 -9.08 -6.47 -0.25
N LYS A 92 -9.76 -6.57 0.90
CA LYS A 92 -10.87 -5.67 1.23
C LYS A 92 -10.39 -4.27 1.62
N ILE A 93 -9.28 -4.19 2.36
CA ILE A 93 -8.76 -2.92 2.90
C ILE A 93 -8.22 -2.02 1.79
N PHE A 94 -7.48 -2.59 0.84
CA PHE A 94 -6.86 -1.85 -0.25
C PHE A 94 -7.61 -2.01 -1.58
N GLY A 95 -8.72 -2.74 -1.59
CA GLY A 95 -9.49 -2.97 -2.82
C GLY A 95 -8.65 -3.66 -3.89
N LEU A 96 -7.88 -4.69 -3.52
CA LEU A 96 -6.96 -5.36 -4.44
C LEU A 96 -7.75 -6.08 -5.55
N GLN A 97 -7.56 -5.66 -6.79
CA GLN A 97 -8.26 -6.19 -7.97
C GLN A 97 -7.33 -6.91 -8.94
N ARG A 98 -6.02 -6.73 -8.80
CA ARG A 98 -4.99 -7.25 -9.70
C ARG A 98 -4.02 -8.15 -8.95
N ASP A 99 -3.33 -9.03 -9.68
CA ASP A 99 -2.36 -9.98 -9.11
C ASP A 99 -1.13 -10.09 -10.03
N PRO A 100 0.06 -9.61 -9.61
CA PRO A 100 0.31 -8.87 -8.37
C PRO A 100 -0.21 -7.42 -8.42
N GLN A 101 -0.38 -6.80 -7.25
CA GLN A 101 -0.71 -5.37 -7.11
C GLN A 101 0.35 -4.66 -6.28
N ILE A 102 0.88 -3.57 -6.80
CA ILE A 102 1.95 -2.77 -6.18
C ILE A 102 1.32 -1.53 -5.55
N ILE A 103 1.71 -1.20 -4.32
CA ILE A 103 1.32 0.04 -3.64
C ILE A 103 2.56 0.68 -3.01
N LEU A 104 2.78 1.95 -3.30
CA LEU A 104 3.79 2.78 -2.66
C LEU A 104 3.15 3.55 -1.51
N PHE A 105 3.83 3.55 -0.37
CA PHE A 105 3.45 4.32 0.79
C PHE A 105 4.51 5.37 1.12
N GLN A 106 4.04 6.53 1.56
CA GLN A 106 4.85 7.57 2.17
C GLN A 106 3.98 8.34 3.16
N ASN A 107 4.54 8.73 4.31
CA ASN A 107 3.81 9.41 5.38
C ASN A 107 2.58 8.64 5.88
N ASN A 108 2.67 7.30 5.96
CA ASN A 108 1.55 6.40 6.28
C ASN A 108 0.33 6.50 5.35
N ASP A 109 0.49 7.10 4.17
CA ASP A 109 -0.55 7.22 3.17
C ASP A 109 -0.09 6.59 1.85
N VAL A 110 -1.07 6.26 1.01
CA VAL A 110 -0.80 5.75 -0.35
C VAL A 110 -0.27 6.91 -1.19
N LEU A 111 0.96 6.75 -1.68
CA LEU A 111 1.60 7.68 -2.60
C LEU A 111 1.24 7.38 -4.05
N LEU A 112 1.29 6.10 -4.44
CA LEU A 112 1.10 5.64 -5.81
C LEU A 112 0.64 4.17 -5.86
N GLU A 113 -0.23 3.84 -6.81
CA GLU A 113 -0.64 2.46 -7.13
C GLU A 113 -0.28 2.13 -8.59
N PRO A 114 0.98 1.77 -8.88
CA PRO A 114 1.43 1.56 -10.24
C PRO A 114 0.85 0.27 -10.86
N ASP A 115 0.82 0.23 -12.19
CA ASP A 115 0.37 -0.96 -12.89
C ASP A 115 1.48 -2.00 -13.03
N LYS A 116 2.72 -1.53 -13.22
CA LYS A 116 3.94 -2.33 -13.38
C LYS A 116 5.13 -1.65 -12.70
N PRO A 117 6.23 -2.38 -12.43
CA PRO A 117 7.40 -1.81 -11.76
C PRO A 117 8.00 -0.57 -12.45
N GLU A 118 7.97 -0.55 -13.79
CA GLU A 118 8.43 0.58 -14.60
C GLU A 118 7.70 1.90 -14.30
N ASP A 119 6.43 1.86 -13.92
CA ASP A 119 5.65 3.08 -13.65
C ASP A 119 6.17 3.81 -12.39
N ILE A 120 6.82 3.08 -11.47
CA ILE A 120 7.49 3.63 -10.28
C ILE A 120 8.61 4.56 -10.73
N ARG A 121 9.46 4.09 -11.64
CA ARG A 121 10.58 4.89 -12.16
C ARG A 121 10.05 6.13 -12.88
N GLN A 122 9.09 5.95 -13.77
CA GLN A 122 8.50 7.06 -14.53
C GLN A 122 7.87 8.12 -13.64
N TYR A 123 7.27 7.72 -12.51
CA TYR A 123 6.73 8.66 -11.53
C TYR A 123 7.84 9.55 -10.95
N PHE A 124 8.96 8.96 -10.51
CA PHE A 124 10.07 9.74 -9.94
C PHE A 124 10.85 10.55 -10.99
N GLU A 125 10.99 10.06 -12.22
CA GLU A 125 11.60 10.81 -13.32
C GLU A 125 10.84 12.10 -13.63
N LYS A 126 9.51 12.09 -13.54
CA LYS A 126 8.66 13.27 -13.78
C LYS A 126 8.71 14.31 -12.66
N GLN A 127 9.25 13.96 -11.50
CA GLN A 127 9.36 14.87 -10.34
C GLN A 127 10.72 15.56 -10.24
N LYS A 128 11.68 15.16 -11.07
CA LYS A 128 12.99 15.78 -11.19
C LYS A 128 12.91 17.09 -11.99
#